data_AF-A0AAU5DGF8-F1
#
_entry.id   AF-A0AAU5DGF8-F1
#
_cell.length_a   1.000
_cell.length_b   1.000
_cell.length_c   1.000
_cell.angle_alpha   90.00
_cell.angle_beta   90.00
_cell.angle_gamma   90.00
#
_symmetry.space_group_name_H-M   'P 1'
#
loop_
_entity.id
_entity.type
_entity.pdbx_description
1 polymer ?
#
loop_
_entity_poly.entity_id
_entity_poly.type
_entity_poly.pdbx_seq_one_letter_code
_entity_poly.pdbx_strand_id
1 'polypeptide(L)'
;MDGLRATAARHALLPLRIFLGVTFVYAGLDKLTDSAFLKASGDGSIGDLMRGVRDSSAVPALVDLALKAPVGFAVLLAIGEILVGLGTLAGLFTRVAATGGALISLSLWLTVSWQTSPYYYGNDLIYLMAWLPLILAGAPSLSLDARLHERLHSLRSRRTA
;
A
#
# COMPACT_ATOMS: atom_id res chain seq x y z
N MET A 1 11.64 -27.75 21.95
CA MET A 1 10.91 -27.35 20.71
C MET A 1 10.65 -25.84 20.66
N ASP A 2 11.31 -25.04 21.51
CA ASP A 2 10.94 -23.65 21.77
C ASP A 2 11.58 -22.64 20.81
N GLY A 3 12.74 -22.98 20.21
CA GLY A 3 13.48 -22.08 19.32
C GLY A 3 12.77 -21.78 17.99
N LEU A 4 12.16 -22.79 17.36
CA LEU A 4 11.45 -22.61 16.08
C LEU A 4 10.21 -21.74 16.24
N ARG A 5 9.43 -21.98 17.30
CA ARG A 5 8.23 -21.18 17.62
C ARG A 5 8.59 -19.72 17.93
N ALA A 6 9.65 -19.48 18.70
CA ALA A 6 10.15 -18.14 18.97
C ALA A 6 10.62 -17.42 17.69
N THR A 7 11.26 -18.14 16.77
CA THR A 7 11.73 -17.59 15.49
C THR A 7 10.55 -17.26 14.58
N ALA A 8 9.56 -18.15 14.48
CA ALA A 8 8.34 -17.90 13.72
C ALA A 8 7.56 -16.70 14.27
N ALA A 9 7.41 -16.59 15.59
CA ALA A 9 6.73 -15.45 16.22
C ALA A 9 7.44 -14.12 15.92
N ARG A 10 8.78 -14.10 15.96
CA ARG A 10 9.58 -12.91 15.63
C ARG A 10 9.38 -12.45 14.17
N HIS A 11 9.19 -13.38 13.25
CA HIS A 11 9.10 -13.11 11.80
C HIS A 11 7.68 -13.23 11.23
N ALA A 12 6.66 -13.33 12.08
CA ALA A 12 5.29 -13.64 11.67
C ALA A 12 4.71 -12.65 10.63
N LEU A 13 5.15 -11.40 10.66
CA LEU A 13 4.70 -10.36 9.73
C LEU A 13 5.54 -10.25 8.45
N LEU A 14 6.65 -10.99 8.32
CA LEU A 14 7.47 -10.93 7.11
C LEU A 14 6.74 -11.41 5.85
N PRO A 15 6.01 -12.55 5.86
CA PRO A 15 5.26 -12.98 4.68
C PRO A 15 4.25 -11.92 4.23
N LEU A 16 3.53 -11.32 5.20
CA LEU A 16 2.56 -10.25 4.94
C LEU A 16 3.23 -9.01 4.34
N ARG A 17 4.38 -8.59 4.90
CA ARG A 17 5.16 -7.45 4.40
C ARG A 17 5.63 -7.66 2.96
N ILE A 18 6.16 -8.85 2.67
CA ILE A 18 6.64 -9.19 1.33
C ILE A 18 5.48 -9.19 0.34
N PHE A 19 4.37 -9.85 0.70
CA PHE A 19 3.19 -9.93 -0.14
C PHE A 19 2.65 -8.53 -0.48
N LEU A 20 2.34 -7.72 0.53
CA LEU A 20 1.82 -6.36 0.33
C LEU A 20 2.79 -5.48 -0.45
N GLY A 21 4.07 -5.54 -0.10
CA GLY A 21 5.11 -4.76 -0.75
C GLY A 21 5.25 -5.10 -2.23
N VAL A 22 5.33 -6.38 -2.59
CA VAL A 22 5.42 -6.84 -3.98
C VAL A 22 4.14 -6.50 -4.74
N THR A 23 2.97 -6.75 -4.16
CA THR A 23 1.67 -6.44 -4.78
C THR A 23 1.57 -4.97 -5.14
N PHE A 24 1.95 -4.06 -4.23
CA PHE A 24 1.85 -2.62 -4.48
C PHE A 24 2.87 -2.14 -5.54
N VAL A 25 4.10 -2.66 -5.51
CA VAL A 25 5.08 -2.36 -6.58
C VAL A 25 4.56 -2.85 -7.93
N TYR A 26 4.07 -4.09 -7.99
CA TYR A 26 3.53 -4.67 -9.21
C TYR A 26 2.32 -3.88 -9.71
N ALA A 27 1.36 -3.57 -8.85
CA ALA A 27 0.15 -2.84 -9.19
C ALA A 27 0.43 -1.45 -9.77
N GLY A 28 1.41 -0.73 -9.20
CA GLY A 28 1.79 0.57 -9.74
C GLY A 28 2.56 0.46 -11.06
N LEU A 29 3.45 -0.53 -11.22
CA LEU A 29 4.12 -0.78 -12.49
C LEU A 29 3.14 -1.16 -13.59
N ASP A 30 2.20 -2.07 -13.30
CA ASP A 30 1.14 -2.50 -14.20
C ASP A 30 0.37 -1.29 -14.74
N LYS A 31 -0.12 -0.42 -13.84
CA LYS A 31 -0.80 0.84 -14.19
C LYS A 31 0.05 1.79 -15.05
N LEU A 32 1.34 1.91 -14.78
CA LEU A 32 2.23 2.79 -15.56
C LEU A 32 2.57 2.22 -16.94
N THR A 33 2.53 0.90 -17.09
CA THR A 33 2.85 0.21 -18.35
C THR A 33 1.61 -0.06 -19.21
N ASP A 34 0.41 0.00 -18.63
CA ASP A 34 -0.85 -0.11 -19.37
C ASP A 34 -1.22 1.22 -20.05
N SER A 35 -0.95 1.28 -21.35
CA SER A 35 -1.28 2.43 -22.20
C SER A 35 -2.79 2.67 -22.36
N ALA A 36 -3.65 1.66 -22.16
CA ALA A 36 -5.10 1.83 -22.19
C ALA A 36 -5.58 2.47 -20.89
N PHE A 37 -5.08 1.99 -19.75
CA PHE A 37 -5.40 2.52 -18.43
C PHE A 37 -5.08 4.02 -18.30
N LEU A 38 -3.92 4.46 -18.79
CA LEU A 38 -3.48 5.88 -18.73
C LEU A 38 -4.15 6.79 -19.77
N LYS A 39 -5.48 6.69 -19.93
CA LYS A 39 -6.29 7.56 -20.80
C LYS A 39 -7.45 8.21 -20.04
N ALA A 40 -7.88 9.37 -20.49
CA ALA A 40 -9.07 10.04 -19.93
C ALA A 40 -10.40 9.44 -20.44
N SER A 41 -10.35 8.70 -21.56
CA SER A 41 -11.50 8.04 -22.16
C SER A 41 -11.04 6.91 -23.08
N GLY A 42 -11.94 5.99 -23.38
CA GLY A 42 -11.69 4.77 -24.13
C GLY A 42 -11.85 3.54 -23.24
N ASP A 43 -12.13 2.41 -23.88
CA ASP A 43 -12.26 1.14 -23.18
C ASP A 43 -10.99 0.82 -22.36
N GLY A 44 -11.18 0.34 -21.14
CA GLY A 44 -10.12 0.10 -20.17
C GLY A 44 -9.47 1.34 -19.55
N SER A 45 -9.88 2.56 -19.90
CA SER A 45 -9.27 3.79 -19.38
C SER A 45 -9.65 4.10 -17.94
N ILE A 46 -8.75 4.74 -17.19
CA ILE A 46 -9.04 5.23 -15.84
C ILE A 46 -10.24 6.20 -15.82
N GLY A 47 -10.39 7.01 -16.87
CA GLY A 47 -11.49 7.97 -16.93
C GLY A 47 -12.86 7.31 -17.11
N ASP A 48 -12.95 6.26 -17.93
CA ASP A 48 -14.19 5.46 -18.03
C ASP A 48 -14.43 4.62 -16.78
N LEU A 49 -13.38 4.03 -16.20
CA LEU A 49 -13.47 3.31 -14.92
C LEU A 49 -14.08 4.21 -13.83
N MET A 50 -13.52 5.41 -13.64
CA MET A 50 -13.98 6.36 -12.63
C MET A 50 -15.43 6.82 -12.90
N ARG A 51 -15.79 7.09 -14.16
CA ARG A 51 -17.18 7.42 -14.52
C ARG A 51 -18.15 6.26 -14.23
N GLY A 52 -17.72 5.03 -14.48
CA GLY A 52 -18.52 3.83 -14.22
C GLY A 52 -18.80 3.58 -12.74
N VAL A 53 -17.83 3.86 -11.87
CA VAL A 53 -18.00 3.63 -10.41
C VAL A 53 -18.59 4.81 -9.65
N ARG A 54 -18.62 6.02 -10.25
CA ARG A 54 -19.04 7.27 -9.59
C ARG A 54 -20.33 7.14 -8.77
N ASP A 55 -21.42 6.73 -9.41
CA ASP A 55 -22.75 6.75 -8.79
C ASP A 55 -23.00 5.55 -7.85
N SER A 56 -22.09 4.58 -7.82
CA SER A 56 -22.14 3.42 -6.93
C SER A 56 -21.09 3.47 -5.82
N SER A 57 -20.18 4.45 -5.85
CA SER A 57 -19.16 4.66 -4.83
C SER A 57 -19.75 5.13 -3.49
N ALA A 58 -19.07 4.82 -2.38
CA ALA A 58 -19.44 5.35 -1.07
C ALA A 58 -19.24 6.86 -0.98
N VAL A 59 -18.20 7.36 -1.65
CA VAL A 59 -17.79 8.76 -1.62
C VAL A 59 -17.61 9.29 -3.06
N PRO A 60 -18.70 9.66 -3.74
CA PRO A 60 -18.64 10.17 -5.12
C PRO A 60 -17.76 11.41 -5.27
N ALA A 61 -17.62 12.23 -4.22
CA ALA A 61 -16.77 13.41 -4.24
C ALA A 61 -15.27 13.09 -4.46
N LEU A 62 -14.80 11.92 -4.00
CA LEU A 62 -13.42 11.47 -4.27
C LEU A 62 -13.25 11.07 -5.75
N VAL A 63 -14.28 10.45 -6.33
CA VAL A 63 -14.31 10.11 -7.76
C VAL A 63 -14.35 11.38 -8.61
N ASP A 64 -15.19 12.36 -8.24
CA ASP A 64 -15.28 13.66 -8.91
C ASP A 64 -13.94 14.41 -8.85
N LEU A 65 -13.19 14.29 -7.75
CA LEU A 65 -11.85 14.86 -7.64
C LEU A 65 -10.86 14.18 -8.60
N ALA A 66 -10.87 12.84 -8.67
CA ALA A 66 -10.05 12.09 -9.61
C ALA A 66 -10.38 12.44 -11.07
N LEU A 67 -11.67 12.65 -11.37
CA LEU A 67 -12.15 13.00 -12.71
C LEU A 67 -11.69 14.38 -13.21
N LYS A 68 -11.22 15.29 -12.34
CA LYS A 68 -10.64 16.57 -12.77
C LYS A 68 -9.35 16.39 -13.57
N ALA A 69 -8.58 15.34 -13.28
CA ALA A 69 -7.35 15.00 -13.98
C ALA A 69 -7.12 13.48 -13.92
N PRO A 70 -7.89 12.67 -14.68
CA PRO A 70 -7.90 11.22 -14.51
C PRO A 70 -6.53 10.57 -14.70
N VAL A 71 -5.79 11.00 -15.73
CA VAL A 71 -4.44 10.49 -16.03
C VAL A 71 -3.46 10.93 -14.94
N GLY A 72 -3.53 12.18 -14.49
CA GLY A 72 -2.69 12.67 -13.40
C GLY A 72 -2.94 11.92 -12.10
N PHE A 73 -4.20 11.63 -11.79
CA PHE A 73 -4.59 10.80 -10.67
C PHE A 73 -4.05 9.37 -10.80
N ALA A 74 -4.20 8.72 -11.95
CA ALA A 74 -3.67 7.38 -12.20
C ALA A 74 -2.15 7.31 -11.99
N VAL A 75 -1.41 8.29 -12.52
CA VAL A 75 0.05 8.38 -12.36
C VAL A 75 0.42 8.59 -10.90
N LEU A 76 -0.26 9.50 -10.19
CA LEU A 76 -0.02 9.76 -8.77
C LEU A 76 -0.30 8.52 -7.91
N LEU A 77 -1.42 7.83 -8.17
CA LEU A 77 -1.79 6.59 -7.51
C LEU A 77 -0.71 5.52 -7.73
N ALA A 78 -0.31 5.30 -8.98
CA ALA A 78 0.68 4.29 -9.34
C ALA A 78 2.07 4.57 -8.72
N ILE A 79 2.51 5.84 -8.72
CA ILE A 79 3.75 6.25 -8.02
C ILE A 79 3.61 6.01 -6.51
N GLY A 80 2.46 6.37 -5.93
CA GLY A 80 2.16 6.15 -4.52
C GLY A 80 2.23 4.67 -4.15
N GLU A 81 1.63 3.80 -4.96
CA GLU A 81 1.70 2.35 -4.79
C GLU A 81 3.14 1.84 -4.85
N ILE A 82 3.94 2.25 -5.83
CA ILE A 82 5.35 1.85 -5.94
C ILE A 82 6.16 2.31 -4.72
N LEU A 83 6.02 3.57 -4.30
CA LEU A 83 6.75 4.12 -3.15
C LEU A 83 6.36 3.41 -1.85
N VAL A 84 5.07 3.16 -1.64
CA VAL A 84 4.57 2.38 -0.49
C VAL A 84 5.13 0.96 -0.53
N GLY A 85 5.08 0.30 -1.68
CA GLY A 85 5.55 -1.06 -1.85
C GLY A 85 7.05 -1.17 -1.57
N LEU A 86 7.88 -0.31 -2.18
CA LEU A 86 9.32 -0.27 -1.95
C LEU A 86 9.68 0.09 -0.50
N GLY A 87 9.02 1.10 0.09
CA GLY A 87 9.23 1.48 1.49
C GLY A 87 8.91 0.34 2.45
N THR A 88 7.82 -0.38 2.18
CA THR A 88 7.40 -1.56 2.95
C THR A 88 8.40 -2.71 2.81
N LEU A 89 8.89 -3.00 1.60
CA LEU A 89 9.88 -4.07 1.36
C LEU A 89 11.22 -3.76 2.03
N ALA A 90 11.71 -2.52 1.86
CA ALA A 90 12.95 -2.05 2.46
C ALA A 90 12.89 -2.02 3.99
N GLY A 91 11.69 -1.93 4.58
CA GLY A 91 11.52 -1.80 6.02
C GLY A 91 12.10 -0.48 6.54
N LEU A 92 11.93 0.60 5.78
CA LEU A 92 12.35 1.95 6.13
C LEU A 92 11.10 2.80 6.32
N PHE A 93 10.95 3.45 7.48
CA PHE A 93 9.72 4.13 7.86
C PHE A 93 8.48 3.24 7.70
N THR A 94 8.59 1.97 8.09
CA THR A 94 7.59 0.94 7.75
C THR A 94 6.16 1.32 8.16
N ARG A 95 6.01 2.03 9.29
CA ARG A 95 4.70 2.54 9.72
C ARG A 95 4.12 3.56 8.77
N VAL A 96 4.93 4.50 8.28
CA VAL A 96 4.51 5.52 7.31
C VAL A 96 4.14 4.87 5.99
N ALA A 97 4.97 3.95 5.49
CA ALA A 97 4.66 3.20 4.27
C ALA A 97 3.35 2.39 4.42
N ALA A 98 3.18 1.68 5.54
CA ALA A 98 1.97 0.91 5.82
C ALA A 98 0.72 1.80 5.97
N THR A 99 0.84 2.98 6.58
CA THR A 99 -0.24 3.97 6.62
C THR A 99 -0.58 4.47 5.22
N GLY A 100 0.41 4.73 4.38
CA GLY A 100 0.18 5.08 2.97
C GLY A 100 -0.57 3.98 2.22
N GLY A 101 -0.14 2.72 2.38
CA GLY A 101 -0.82 1.56 1.81
C GLY A 101 -2.27 1.42 2.28
N ALA A 102 -2.51 1.58 3.58
CA ALA A 102 -3.86 1.59 4.14
C ALA A 102 -4.72 2.72 3.56
N LEU A 103 -4.19 3.94 3.43
CA LEU A 103 -4.94 5.07 2.88
C LEU A 103 -5.27 4.88 1.39
N ILE A 104 -4.35 4.30 0.60
CA ILE A 104 -4.60 3.94 -0.80
C ILE A 104 -5.71 2.87 -0.86
N SER A 105 -5.58 1.77 -0.10
CA SER A 105 -6.59 0.71 -0.06
C SER A 105 -7.95 1.20 0.42
N LEU A 106 -7.99 2.08 1.43
CA LEU A 106 -9.22 2.70 1.90
C LEU A 106 -9.86 3.56 0.79
N SER A 107 -9.06 4.37 0.10
CA SER A 107 -9.55 5.24 -0.97
C SER A 107 -10.13 4.41 -2.11
N LEU A 108 -9.43 3.36 -2.55
CA LEU A 108 -9.89 2.45 -3.59
C LEU A 108 -11.12 1.67 -3.15
N TRP A 109 -11.18 1.20 -1.89
CA TRP A 109 -12.35 0.52 -1.38
C TRP A 109 -13.58 1.43 -1.39
N LEU A 110 -13.47 2.68 -0.93
CA LEU A 110 -14.59 3.62 -0.90
C LEU A 110 -15.04 4.11 -2.28
N THR A 111 -14.19 3.98 -3.30
CA THR A 111 -14.45 4.53 -4.64
C THR A 111 -14.72 3.45 -5.69
N VAL A 112 -13.89 2.42 -5.76
CA VAL A 112 -13.85 1.44 -6.84
C VAL A 112 -14.47 0.10 -6.48
N SER A 113 -14.38 -0.37 -5.23
CA SER A 113 -14.86 -1.72 -4.87
C SER A 113 -15.96 -1.75 -3.80
N TRP A 114 -16.46 -0.59 -3.37
CA TRP A 114 -17.53 -0.45 -2.38
C TRP A 114 -18.81 -1.22 -2.75
N GLN A 115 -19.19 -1.09 -4.02
CA GLN A 115 -20.37 -1.68 -4.64
C GLN A 115 -20.22 -3.18 -4.93
N THR A 116 -19.03 -3.75 -4.75
CA THR A 116 -18.80 -5.18 -4.96
C THR A 116 -19.60 -6.00 -3.95
N SER A 117 -20.52 -6.83 -4.45
CA SER A 117 -21.36 -7.68 -3.62
C SER A 117 -21.27 -9.15 -4.06
N PRO A 118 -21.00 -10.08 -3.13
CA PRO A 118 -20.66 -9.84 -1.72
C PRO A 118 -19.30 -9.15 -1.51
N TYR A 119 -19.14 -8.45 -0.38
CA TYR A 119 -17.97 -7.58 -0.14
C TYR A 119 -16.62 -8.31 -0.22
N TYR A 120 -16.58 -9.62 0.05
CA TYR A 120 -15.35 -10.42 0.05
C TYR A 120 -14.83 -10.75 -1.36
N TYR A 121 -15.55 -10.38 -2.43
CA TYR A 121 -15.03 -10.41 -3.79
C TYR A 121 -14.15 -9.19 -4.12
N GLY A 122 -14.21 -8.12 -3.32
CA GLY A 122 -13.34 -6.96 -3.46
C GLY A 122 -11.99 -7.18 -2.78
N ASN A 123 -10.91 -6.81 -3.45
CA ASN A 123 -9.54 -6.91 -2.94
C ASN A 123 -9.18 -5.75 -1.99
N ASP A 124 -9.74 -4.56 -2.17
CA ASP A 124 -9.25 -3.35 -1.48
C ASP A 124 -9.51 -3.39 0.03
N LEU A 125 -10.66 -3.93 0.46
CA LEU A 125 -10.98 -4.05 1.88
C LEU A 125 -10.01 -5.00 2.60
N ILE A 126 -9.69 -6.15 1.99
CA ILE A 126 -8.75 -7.09 2.61
C ILE A 126 -7.34 -6.52 2.63
N TYR A 127 -6.92 -5.77 1.60
CA TYR A 127 -5.65 -5.05 1.62
C TYR A 127 -5.61 -3.99 2.72
N LEU A 128 -6.69 -3.20 2.90
CA LEU A 128 -6.80 -2.25 4.00
C LEU A 128 -6.59 -2.94 5.36
N MET A 129 -7.28 -4.06 5.60
CA MET A 129 -7.13 -4.82 6.84
C MET A 129 -5.72 -5.41 6.99
N ALA A 130 -5.11 -5.86 5.89
CA ALA A 130 -3.77 -6.44 5.87
C ALA A 130 -2.66 -5.41 6.21
N TRP A 131 -2.89 -4.12 5.98
CA TRP A 131 -1.95 -3.08 6.40
C TRP A 131 -1.96 -2.81 7.92
N LEU A 132 -3.08 -3.06 8.61
CA LEU A 132 -3.24 -2.71 10.03
C LEU A 132 -2.20 -3.40 10.94
N PRO A 133 -1.89 -4.70 10.82
CA PRO A 133 -0.85 -5.33 11.62
C PRO A 133 0.52 -4.65 11.47
N LEU A 134 0.88 -4.19 10.27
CA LEU A 134 2.16 -3.50 10.02
C LEU A 134 2.17 -2.09 10.61
N ILE A 135 1.02 -1.40 10.62
CA ILE A 135 0.86 -0.11 11.30
C ILE A 135 1.04 -0.28 12.82
N LEU A 136 0.36 -1.27 13.41
CA LEU A 136 0.35 -1.51 14.85
C LEU A 136 1.69 -2.03 15.36
N ALA A 137 2.22 -3.09 14.73
CA ALA A 137 3.46 -3.73 15.17
C ALA A 137 4.72 -2.96 14.73
N GLY A 138 4.63 -2.16 13.65
CA GLY A 138 5.79 -1.55 13.02
C GLY A 138 6.63 -2.54 12.22
N ALA A 139 7.88 -2.16 11.92
CA ALA A 139 8.77 -2.95 11.08
C ALA A 139 9.14 -4.29 11.76
N PRO A 140 8.80 -5.46 11.17
CA PRO A 140 9.33 -6.74 11.66
C PRO A 140 10.85 -6.82 11.43
N SER A 141 11.51 -7.78 12.08
CA SER A 141 12.95 -8.06 11.96
C SER A 141 13.43 -8.07 10.50
N LEU A 142 14.70 -7.72 10.27
CA LEU A 142 15.26 -7.44 8.93
C LEU A 142 14.66 -6.17 8.30
N SER A 143 14.74 -5.06 9.02
CA SER A 143 14.34 -3.72 8.57
C SER A 143 15.55 -2.78 8.57
N LEU A 144 15.59 -1.83 7.64
CA LEU A 144 16.59 -0.75 7.67
C LEU A 144 16.41 0.13 8.90
N ASP A 145 15.17 0.29 9.39
CA ASP A 145 14.85 0.96 10.65
C ASP A 145 15.63 0.36 11.82
N ALA A 146 15.71 -0.98 11.93
CA ALA A 146 16.46 -1.66 12.98
C ALA A 146 17.97 -1.38 12.89
N ARG A 147 18.54 -1.43 11.68
CA ARG A 147 19.97 -1.14 11.45
C ARG A 147 20.33 0.32 11.77
N LEU A 148 19.44 1.27 11.44
CA LEU A 148 19.64 2.68 11.76
C LEU A 148 19.60 2.91 13.27
N HIS A 149 18.67 2.27 13.97
CA HIS A 149 18.55 2.39 15.42
C HIS A 149 19.80 1.85 16.16
N GLU A 150 20.32 0.68 15.74
CA GLU A 150 21.57 0.11 16.26
C GLU A 150 22.77 1.04 16.05
N ARG A 151 22.91 1.61 14.83
CA ARG A 151 23.97 2.58 14.53
C ARG A 151 23.89 3.82 15.41
N LEU A 152 22.73 4.44 15.54
CA LEU A 152 22.56 5.66 16.35
C LEU A 152 22.86 5.41 17.83
N HIS A 153 22.49 4.25 18.36
CA HIS A 153 22.84 3.86 19.73
C HIS A 153 24.35 3.69 19.92
N SER A 154 25.04 3.05 18.96
CA SER A 154 26.50 2.85 19.01
C SER A 154 27.30 4.16 18.96
N LEU A 155 26.81 5.18 18.25
CA LEU A 155 27.46 6.49 18.15
C LEU A 155 27.30 7.31 19.44
N ARG A 156 26.17 7.16 20.13
CA ARG A 156 25.93 7.80 21.44
C ARG A 156 26.80 7.22 22.54
N SER A 157 26.97 5.91 22.61
CA SER A 157 27.81 5.28 23.65
C SER A 157 29.28 5.64 23.54
N ARG A 158 29.80 5.84 22.31
CA ARG A 158 31.18 6.31 22.07
C ARG A 158 31.43 7.77 22.44
N ARG A 159 30.38 8.57 22.62
CA ARG A 159 30.50 10.01 22.91
C ARG A 159 30.42 10.30 24.42
N THR A 160 30.04 9.30 25.21
CA THR A 160 29.91 9.34 26.68
C THR A 160 31.01 8.57 27.40
N ALA A 161 31.97 8.02 26.66
CA ALA A 161 33.19 7.38 27.16
C ALA A 161 34.39 8.25 26.79
#